data_AF-A0A9D6MHG5-F1
#
_entry.id   AF-A0A9D6MHG5-F1
#
_cell.length_a   1.000
_cell.length_b   1.000
_cell.length_c   1.000
_cell.angle_alpha   90.00
_cell.angle_beta   90.00
_cell.angle_gamma   90.00
#
_symmetry.space_group_name_H-M   'P 1'
#
loop_
_entity.id
_entity.type
_entity.pdbx_description
1 polymer ?
#
loop_
_entity_poly.entity_id
_entity_poly.type
_entity_poly.pdbx_seq_one_letter_code
_entity_poly.pdbx_strand_id
1 'polypeptide(L)'
;MKIAALLLSALVASGTHSAWAAIVTVTDCAADPHIHFSKSILVDAGLDDLTLACQLVSATQKIRLHGNAIKVQGPAGGISSGSKGTAVEVHAGADITIDKATLEATNGNGSLRLISKTGLTITNTNLLTGVGDRNGRQMRLQCTDPNCPLTMTKSNLVGHFIHVLINGPINVQRNTVFTGGPRDLIDVRALLGDALLCCDTFQGGNESNAFIRASGVVDLRFSSVMVSENISVDSGINITGVGDTNLGDATLNNEAGKFGEIVVRAGAGRAQINIQGATLLDDDLRSPGDVSELNGREQLPHQGFNNTVGTPDTDS
;
A
#
# COMPACT_ATOMS: atom_id res chain seq x y z
N MET A 1 43.85 46.76 41.86
CA MET A 1 43.89 45.31 41.62
C MET A 1 42.48 44.83 41.28
N LYS A 2 42.21 44.49 40.02
CA LYS A 2 40.94 43.91 39.56
C LYS A 2 41.24 42.48 39.11
N ILE A 3 40.61 41.51 39.76
CA ILE A 3 40.75 40.07 39.47
C ILE A 3 39.82 39.76 38.30
N ALA A 4 40.38 39.26 37.20
CA ALA A 4 39.63 38.71 36.07
C ALA A 4 39.25 37.26 36.39
N ALA A 5 37.96 36.96 36.45
CA ALA A 5 37.44 35.61 36.54
C ALA A 5 37.17 35.09 35.12
N LEU A 6 37.96 34.11 34.68
CA LEU A 6 37.72 33.37 33.45
C LEU A 6 36.70 32.25 33.76
N LEU A 7 35.48 32.37 33.21
CA LEU A 7 34.48 31.30 33.21
C LEU A 7 34.78 30.35 32.05
N LEU A 8 35.25 29.15 32.37
CA LEU A 8 35.38 28.05 31.42
C LEU A 8 34.06 27.24 31.45
N SER A 9 33.21 27.47 30.46
CA SER A 9 32.01 26.64 30.24
C SER A 9 32.41 25.33 29.58
N ALA A 10 32.45 24.24 30.34
CA ALA A 10 32.60 22.90 29.78
C ALA A 10 31.28 22.48 29.11
N LEU A 11 31.25 22.53 27.78
CA LEU A 11 30.19 21.95 26.96
C LEU A 11 30.37 20.42 27.00
N VAL A 12 29.65 19.73 27.88
CA VAL A 12 29.57 18.26 27.83
C VAL A 12 28.65 17.91 26.66
N ALA A 13 29.25 17.62 25.51
CA ALA A 13 28.54 16.98 24.42
C ALA A 13 28.20 15.55 24.88
N SER A 14 27.00 15.36 25.42
CA SER A 14 26.43 14.04 25.64
C SER A 14 26.13 13.43 24.28
N GLY A 15 27.13 12.79 23.70
CA GLY A 15 26.94 11.87 22.58
C GLY A 15 25.99 10.78 23.04
N THR A 16 24.75 10.82 22.58
CA THR A 16 23.85 9.67 22.64
C THR A 16 24.49 8.58 21.80
N HIS A 17 25.21 7.67 22.46
CA HIS A 17 25.56 6.40 21.85
C HIS A 17 24.24 5.71 21.48
N SER A 18 23.88 5.75 20.19
CA SER A 18 22.87 4.85 19.64
C SER A 18 23.39 3.44 19.85
N ALA A 19 22.94 2.79 20.92
CA ALA A 19 23.12 1.36 21.08
C ALA A 19 22.49 0.72 19.84
N TRP A 20 23.27 -0.06 19.11
CA TRP A 20 22.79 -0.80 17.95
C TRP A 20 21.73 -1.78 18.46
N ALA A 21 20.55 -1.79 17.84
CA ALA A 21 19.51 -2.76 18.16
C ALA A 21 20.09 -4.17 18.00
N ALA A 22 19.93 -5.04 19.00
CA ALA A 22 20.28 -6.44 18.85
C ALA A 22 19.30 -7.10 17.87
N ILE A 23 19.65 -8.30 17.35
CA ILE A 23 18.74 -9.05 16.47
C ILE A 23 18.25 -10.28 17.23
N VAL A 24 16.95 -10.31 17.52
CA VAL A 24 16.21 -11.47 18.03
C VAL A 24 15.75 -12.30 16.83
N THR A 25 16.27 -13.53 16.72
CA THR A 25 15.83 -14.45 15.65
C THR A 25 15.02 -15.59 16.25
N VAL A 26 13.74 -15.65 15.88
CA VAL A 26 12.79 -16.67 16.33
C VAL A 26 12.73 -17.77 15.26
N THR A 27 13.31 -18.92 15.57
CA THR A 27 13.34 -20.10 14.69
C THR A 27 12.43 -21.24 15.16
N ASP A 28 12.00 -21.22 16.43
CA ASP A 28 11.04 -22.18 16.99
C ASP A 28 9.85 -21.44 17.60
N CYS A 29 8.76 -21.42 16.85
CA CYS A 29 7.55 -20.68 17.20
C CYS A 29 6.74 -21.30 18.34
N ALA A 30 7.11 -22.48 18.83
CA ALA A 30 6.44 -23.15 19.95
C ALA A 30 7.13 -22.91 21.29
N ALA A 31 8.44 -22.67 21.30
CA ALA A 31 9.25 -22.67 22.52
C ALA A 31 10.06 -21.38 22.75
N ASP A 32 10.09 -20.44 21.79
CA ASP A 32 10.87 -19.22 21.92
C ASP A 32 10.38 -18.32 23.09
N PRO A 33 11.27 -17.86 23.97
CA PRO A 33 10.90 -17.09 25.15
C PRO A 33 10.33 -15.70 24.84
N HIS A 34 10.52 -15.17 23.63
CA HIS A 34 9.94 -13.90 23.19
C HIS A 34 8.48 -14.06 22.75
N ILE A 35 7.94 -15.28 22.77
CA ILE A 35 6.55 -15.58 22.42
C ILE A 35 5.72 -15.73 23.69
N HIS A 36 4.73 -14.85 23.82
CA HIS A 36 3.80 -14.83 24.93
C HIS A 36 2.41 -15.32 24.49
N PHE A 37 2.02 -16.50 24.98
CA PHE A 37 0.71 -17.08 24.71
C PHE A 37 -0.30 -16.66 25.79
N SER A 38 -1.34 -15.91 25.38
CA SER A 38 -2.43 -15.48 26.26
C SER A 38 -3.78 -15.46 25.51
N LYS A 39 -4.60 -14.41 25.68
CA LYS A 39 -5.75 -14.15 24.78
C LYS A 39 -5.29 -13.79 23.35
N SER A 40 -4.03 -13.42 23.20
CA SER A 40 -3.31 -13.24 21.94
C SER A 40 -1.94 -13.93 22.02
N ILE A 41 -1.37 -14.27 20.87
CA ILE A 41 0.05 -14.59 20.71
C ILE A 41 0.76 -13.26 20.44
N LEU A 42 1.68 -12.88 21.31
CA LEU A 42 2.53 -11.71 21.14
C LEU A 42 3.97 -12.19 20.98
N VAL A 43 4.65 -11.75 19.93
CA VAL A 43 6.10 -11.85 19.77
C VAL A 43 6.67 -10.45 19.96
N ASP A 44 7.47 -10.27 21.00
CA ASP A 44 7.98 -8.95 21.39
C ASP A 44 9.50 -8.95 21.53
N ALA A 45 10.18 -8.22 20.64
CA ALA A 45 11.62 -7.96 20.72
C ALA A 45 11.93 -6.62 21.41
N GLY A 46 10.94 -5.87 21.90
CA GLY A 46 11.14 -4.58 22.53
C GLY A 46 11.74 -3.54 21.58
N LEU A 47 12.94 -3.05 21.91
CA LEU A 47 13.70 -2.10 21.09
C LEU A 47 14.67 -2.80 20.11
N ASP A 48 14.73 -4.12 20.14
CA ASP A 48 15.59 -4.92 19.26
C ASP A 48 14.89 -5.24 17.94
N ASP A 49 15.68 -5.63 16.95
CA ASP A 49 15.18 -6.08 15.66
C ASP A 49 14.70 -7.53 15.77
N LEU A 50 13.57 -7.84 15.14
CA LEU A 50 12.95 -9.16 15.15
C LEU A 50 13.07 -9.80 13.77
N THR A 51 13.63 -11.01 13.71
CA THR A 51 13.54 -11.89 12.55
C THR A 51 12.70 -13.12 12.88
N LEU A 52 11.53 -13.24 12.26
CA LEU A 52 10.68 -14.43 12.35
C LEU A 52 11.03 -15.39 11.19
N ALA A 53 11.56 -16.55 11.55
CA ALA A 53 11.99 -17.59 10.62
C ALA A 53 11.22 -18.92 10.81
N CYS A 54 10.06 -18.87 11.48
CA CYS A 54 9.17 -20.00 11.72
C CYS A 54 7.70 -19.60 11.60
N GLN A 55 6.82 -20.61 11.57
CA GLN A 55 5.42 -20.40 11.26
C GLN A 55 4.64 -20.18 12.56
N LEU A 56 3.97 -19.03 12.67
CA LEU A 56 3.03 -18.72 13.75
C LEU A 56 1.61 -18.96 13.26
N VAL A 57 0.96 -19.98 13.80
CA VAL A 57 -0.42 -20.33 13.44
C VAL A 57 -1.29 -20.39 14.68
N SER A 58 -2.46 -19.73 14.63
CA SER A 58 -3.48 -19.90 15.66
C SER A 58 -4.88 -19.86 15.05
N ALA A 59 -5.71 -20.85 15.37
CA ALA A 59 -7.10 -20.88 14.91
C ALA A 59 -7.99 -19.85 15.61
N THR A 60 -7.60 -19.36 16.79
CA THR A 60 -8.50 -18.59 17.67
C THR A 60 -7.90 -17.31 18.21
N GLN A 61 -6.57 -17.21 18.32
CA GLN A 61 -5.89 -16.08 18.92
C GLN A 61 -5.41 -15.10 17.86
N LYS A 62 -5.40 -13.82 18.22
CA LYS A 62 -4.72 -12.77 17.45
C LYS A 62 -3.22 -12.99 17.54
N ILE A 63 -2.49 -12.68 16.47
CA ILE A 63 -1.03 -12.73 16.42
C ILE A 63 -0.51 -11.31 16.25
N ARG A 64 0.39 -10.90 17.14
CA ARG A 64 1.02 -9.58 17.15
C ARG A 64 2.54 -9.71 17.18
N LEU A 65 3.22 -8.97 16.31
CA LEU A 65 4.68 -8.87 16.28
C LEU A 65 5.08 -7.43 16.57
N HIS A 66 5.91 -7.24 17.60
CA HIS A 66 6.49 -5.96 18.00
C HIS A 66 8.03 -6.04 18.01
N GLY A 67 8.68 -4.98 17.54
CA GLY A 67 10.13 -4.82 17.53
C GLY A 67 10.54 -3.51 16.88
N ASN A 68 11.83 -3.22 16.82
CA ASN A 68 12.36 -2.06 16.11
C ASN A 68 12.24 -2.25 14.59
N ALA A 69 13.13 -3.02 13.94
CA ALA A 69 12.87 -3.53 12.60
C ALA A 69 12.29 -4.95 12.67
N ILE A 70 11.32 -5.28 11.82
CA ILE A 70 10.71 -6.62 11.78
C ILE A 70 10.91 -7.24 10.41
N LYS A 71 11.47 -8.45 10.40
CA LYS A 71 11.69 -9.26 9.21
C LYS A 71 10.92 -10.57 9.31
N VAL A 72 10.15 -10.89 8.30
CA VAL A 72 9.41 -12.15 8.18
C VAL A 72 9.91 -12.87 6.93
N GLN A 73 10.61 -14.00 7.11
CA GLN A 73 11.39 -14.61 6.02
C GLN A 73 11.00 -16.05 5.68
N GLY A 74 10.85 -16.29 4.38
CA GLY A 74 10.78 -17.61 3.78
C GLY A 74 9.45 -18.33 4.02
N PRO A 75 9.24 -19.48 3.37
CA PRO A 75 7.99 -20.24 3.51
C PRO A 75 7.77 -20.72 4.96
N ALA A 76 8.85 -20.84 5.74
CA ALA A 76 8.77 -21.13 7.16
C ALA A 76 8.27 -19.93 7.96
N GLY A 77 8.61 -18.68 7.62
CA GLY A 77 8.22 -17.46 8.33
C GLY A 77 6.77 -17.01 8.11
N GLY A 78 5.79 -17.91 8.15
CA GLY A 78 4.38 -17.55 7.93
C GLY A 78 3.66 -17.06 9.19
N ILE A 79 2.61 -16.27 9.02
CA ILE A 79 1.68 -15.92 10.11
C ILE A 79 0.25 -16.22 9.66
N SER A 80 -0.50 -17.02 10.43
CA SER A 80 -1.91 -17.30 10.14
C SER A 80 -2.76 -17.25 11.40
N SER A 81 -3.79 -16.40 11.39
CA SER A 81 -4.73 -16.24 12.52
C SER A 81 -6.18 -16.38 12.09
N GLY A 82 -6.91 -17.28 12.76
CA GLY A 82 -8.37 -17.47 12.63
C GLY A 82 -9.22 -16.60 13.56
N SER A 83 -8.59 -15.63 14.25
CA SER A 83 -9.31 -14.72 15.14
C SER A 83 -10.12 -13.65 14.39
N LYS A 84 -11.12 -13.07 15.06
CA LYS A 84 -11.93 -11.95 14.52
C LYS A 84 -11.27 -10.59 14.80
N GLY A 85 -11.62 -9.58 14.01
CA GLY A 85 -11.08 -8.22 14.14
C GLY A 85 -9.64 -8.17 13.63
N THR A 86 -8.76 -7.37 14.23
CA THR A 86 -7.33 -7.40 13.89
C THR A 86 -6.72 -8.74 14.32
N ALA A 87 -6.57 -9.64 13.35
CA ALA A 87 -6.15 -11.01 13.55
C ALA A 87 -4.64 -11.16 13.43
N VAL A 88 -4.04 -10.44 12.47
CA VAL A 88 -2.59 -10.33 12.28
C VAL A 88 -2.21 -8.85 12.34
N GLU A 89 -1.27 -8.53 13.23
CA GLU A 89 -0.75 -7.17 13.41
C GLU A 89 0.78 -7.22 13.52
N VAL A 90 1.46 -6.55 12.60
CA VAL A 90 2.91 -6.37 12.63
C VAL A 90 3.18 -4.89 12.80
N HIS A 91 3.81 -4.52 13.91
CA HIS A 91 4.09 -3.13 14.26
C HIS A 91 5.57 -2.95 14.57
N ALA A 92 6.27 -2.25 13.68
CA ALA A 92 7.69 -1.98 13.80
C ALA A 92 7.95 -0.52 14.19
N GLY A 93 8.93 -0.30 15.08
CA GLY A 93 9.44 1.02 15.41
C GLY A 93 10.25 1.67 14.28
N ALA A 94 10.70 0.87 13.31
CA ALA A 94 11.45 1.25 12.11
C ALA A 94 10.83 0.55 10.88
N ASP A 95 11.55 -0.39 10.27
CA ASP A 95 11.17 -1.04 9.01
C ASP A 95 10.40 -2.35 9.20
N ILE A 96 9.51 -2.67 8.27
CA ILE A 96 8.97 -4.02 8.08
C ILE A 96 9.48 -4.57 6.74
N THR A 97 10.06 -5.77 6.76
CA THR A 97 10.44 -6.53 5.56
C THR A 97 9.77 -7.89 5.56
N ILE A 98 9.03 -8.21 4.51
CA ILE A 98 8.41 -9.52 4.30
C ILE A 98 8.90 -10.07 2.97
N ASP A 99 9.55 -11.23 3.00
CA ASP A 99 10.05 -11.89 1.79
C ASP A 99 9.69 -13.37 1.77
N LYS A 100 9.04 -13.82 0.69
CA LYS A 100 8.67 -15.22 0.45
C LYS A 100 7.85 -15.85 1.57
N ALA A 101 6.97 -15.07 2.20
CA ALA A 101 6.11 -15.51 3.29
C ALA A 101 4.62 -15.35 2.96
N THR A 102 3.77 -15.94 3.81
CA THR A 102 2.32 -15.74 3.77
C THR A 102 1.87 -15.18 5.12
N LEU A 103 1.16 -14.06 5.10
CA LEU A 103 0.46 -13.52 6.26
C LEU A 103 -1.05 -13.58 5.97
N GLU A 104 -1.78 -14.27 6.82
CA GLU A 104 -3.17 -14.62 6.57
C GLU A 104 -4.05 -14.39 7.81
N ALA A 105 -5.12 -13.62 7.63
CA ALA A 105 -6.22 -13.58 8.57
C ALA A 105 -7.34 -14.50 8.05
N THR A 106 -7.28 -15.80 8.36
CA THR A 106 -8.14 -16.86 7.76
C THR A 106 -9.63 -16.69 8.06
N ASN A 107 -9.98 -15.96 9.12
CA ASN A 107 -11.37 -15.67 9.43
C ASN A 107 -11.93 -14.64 8.42
N GLY A 108 -13.12 -14.86 7.86
CA GLY A 108 -13.80 -13.86 7.01
C GLY A 108 -14.11 -12.53 7.73
N ASN A 109 -13.99 -12.47 9.06
CA ASN A 109 -14.07 -11.23 9.85
C ASN A 109 -12.71 -10.76 10.40
N GLY A 110 -11.62 -11.40 9.97
CA GLY A 110 -10.25 -11.07 10.33
C GLY A 110 -9.72 -9.89 9.53
N SER A 111 -8.68 -9.25 10.02
CA SER A 111 -8.00 -8.12 9.39
C SER A 111 -6.50 -8.24 9.60
N LEU A 112 -5.75 -7.76 8.62
CA LEU A 112 -4.29 -7.76 8.60
C LEU A 112 -3.80 -6.32 8.62
N ARG A 113 -2.86 -6.01 9.52
CA ARG A 113 -2.27 -4.67 9.65
C ARG A 113 -0.75 -4.76 9.66
N LEU A 114 -0.11 -4.07 8.74
CA LEU A 114 1.34 -3.82 8.74
C LEU A 114 1.56 -2.33 8.99
N ILE A 115 2.25 -2.00 10.07
CA ILE A 115 2.48 -0.61 10.49
C ILE A 115 3.98 -0.45 10.75
N SER A 116 4.64 0.32 9.91
CA SER A 116 6.06 0.66 10.01
C SER A 116 6.21 2.18 10.18
N LYS A 117 7.37 2.62 10.66
CA LYS A 117 7.68 4.05 10.73
C LYS A 117 8.53 4.50 9.56
N THR A 118 9.56 3.74 9.21
CA THR A 118 10.62 4.21 8.31
C THR A 118 10.66 3.51 6.95
N GLY A 119 10.05 2.32 6.82
CA GLY A 119 9.99 1.62 5.54
C GLY A 119 9.11 0.37 5.57
N LEU A 120 8.45 0.07 4.45
CA LEU A 120 7.75 -1.19 4.23
C LEU A 120 8.24 -1.85 2.94
N THR A 121 8.84 -3.04 3.04
CA THR A 121 9.31 -3.82 1.89
C THR A 121 8.62 -5.17 1.86
N ILE A 122 7.90 -5.48 0.77
CA ILE A 122 7.12 -6.72 0.61
C ILE A 122 7.49 -7.37 -0.72
N THR A 123 8.01 -8.59 -0.70
CA THR A 123 8.54 -9.24 -1.91
C THR A 123 8.13 -10.70 -1.97
N ASN A 124 7.62 -11.16 -3.12
CA ASN A 124 7.17 -12.55 -3.32
C ASN A 124 6.24 -13.06 -2.20
N THR A 125 5.32 -12.23 -1.73
CA THR A 125 4.55 -12.48 -0.50
C THR A 125 3.06 -12.59 -0.78
N ASN A 126 2.36 -13.43 -0.03
CA ASN A 126 0.89 -13.45 0.00
C ASN A 126 0.39 -12.75 1.26
N LEU A 127 -0.36 -11.67 1.08
CA LEU A 127 -1.08 -11.00 2.16
C LEU A 127 -2.56 -11.29 1.95
N LEU A 128 -3.17 -12.02 2.88
CA LEU A 128 -4.51 -12.55 2.72
C LEU A 128 -5.37 -12.16 3.91
N THR A 129 -6.57 -11.70 3.63
CA THR A 129 -7.64 -11.59 4.61
C THR A 129 -8.80 -12.42 4.08
N GLY A 130 -9.27 -13.38 4.88
CA GLY A 130 -10.29 -14.34 4.48
C GLY A 130 -9.76 -15.57 3.75
N VAL A 131 -10.68 -16.45 3.35
CA VAL A 131 -10.41 -17.69 2.61
C VAL A 131 -11.42 -17.83 1.45
N GLY A 132 -10.91 -18.09 0.24
CA GLY A 132 -11.73 -18.38 -0.94
C GLY A 132 -12.65 -17.22 -1.36
N ASP A 133 -13.96 -17.47 -1.36
CA ASP A 133 -15.03 -16.51 -1.66
C ASP A 133 -15.38 -15.59 -0.48
N ARG A 134 -14.82 -15.85 0.69
CA ARG A 134 -15.01 -15.06 1.91
C ARG A 134 -13.77 -14.24 2.16
N ASN A 135 -13.64 -13.14 1.44
CA ASN A 135 -12.59 -12.19 1.76
C ASN A 135 -12.77 -11.67 3.20
N GLY A 136 -11.66 -11.30 3.83
CA GLY A 136 -11.62 -10.80 5.20
C GLY A 136 -11.93 -9.31 5.22
N ARG A 137 -12.12 -8.74 6.42
CA ARG A 137 -12.55 -7.34 6.57
C ARG A 137 -11.57 -6.36 5.94
N GLN A 138 -10.39 -6.20 6.51
CA GLN A 138 -9.51 -5.09 6.13
C GLN A 138 -8.07 -5.54 6.08
N MET A 139 -7.39 -5.16 5.01
CA MET A 139 -5.94 -5.13 4.91
C MET A 139 -5.49 -3.68 5.01
N ARG A 140 -4.57 -3.38 5.92
CA ARG A 140 -3.97 -2.05 6.04
C ARG A 140 -2.46 -2.14 5.99
N LEU A 141 -1.88 -1.48 5.00
CA LEU A 141 -0.44 -1.23 4.89
C LEU A 141 -0.21 0.23 5.22
N GLN A 142 0.56 0.51 6.28
CA GLN A 142 0.80 1.86 6.73
C GLN A 142 2.28 2.11 6.99
N CYS A 143 2.75 3.24 6.51
CA CYS A 143 4.03 3.80 6.94
C CYS A 143 3.92 5.28 7.28
N THR A 144 4.43 5.67 8.45
CA THR A 144 3.99 6.90 9.11
C THR A 144 4.99 8.04 9.11
N ASP A 145 6.30 7.79 9.16
CA ASP A 145 7.25 8.90 9.24
C ASP A 145 7.39 9.57 7.86
N PRO A 146 7.72 10.87 7.81
CA PRO A 146 7.90 11.58 6.55
C PRO A 146 8.93 10.88 5.65
N ASN A 147 8.62 10.81 4.36
CA ASN A 147 9.37 10.09 3.32
C ASN A 147 9.49 8.59 3.55
N CYS A 148 8.66 7.98 4.40
CA CYS A 148 8.68 6.54 4.55
C CYS A 148 8.19 5.86 3.25
N PRO A 149 9.01 5.04 2.59
CA PRO A 149 8.63 4.39 1.34
C PRO A 149 7.89 3.07 1.57
N LEU A 150 7.07 2.71 0.58
CA LEU A 150 6.64 1.34 0.33
C LEU A 150 7.32 0.82 -0.92
N THR A 151 8.00 -0.33 -0.82
CA THR A 151 8.41 -1.12 -1.97
C THR A 151 7.69 -2.46 -1.96
N MET A 152 6.97 -2.79 -3.03
CA MET A 152 6.26 -4.07 -3.12
C MET A 152 6.41 -4.70 -4.49
N THR A 153 6.89 -5.94 -4.54
CA THR A 153 7.10 -6.62 -5.83
C THR A 153 6.66 -8.07 -5.81
N LYS A 154 6.08 -8.54 -6.93
CA LYS A 154 5.70 -9.94 -7.15
C LYS A 154 4.85 -10.54 -6.03
N SER A 155 4.00 -9.72 -5.40
CA SER A 155 3.21 -10.09 -4.23
C SER A 155 1.72 -10.10 -4.58
N ASN A 156 0.96 -10.88 -3.81
CA ASN A 156 -0.47 -11.05 -3.98
C ASN A 156 -1.20 -10.56 -2.72
N LEU A 157 -2.12 -9.62 -2.90
CA LEU A 157 -2.91 -9.02 -1.83
C LEU A 157 -4.38 -9.40 -2.07
N VAL A 158 -5.00 -10.03 -1.08
CA VAL A 158 -6.40 -10.47 -1.16
C VAL A 158 -7.19 -9.96 0.06
N GLY A 159 -8.28 -9.24 -0.15
CA GLY A 159 -9.16 -8.78 0.94
C GLY A 159 -10.40 -8.02 0.49
N HIS A 160 -11.28 -7.61 1.41
CA HIS A 160 -12.43 -6.75 1.04
C HIS A 160 -12.04 -5.27 0.93
N PHE A 161 -11.30 -4.77 1.92
CA PHE A 161 -10.88 -3.37 1.99
C PHE A 161 -9.36 -3.32 2.09
N ILE A 162 -8.70 -2.97 1.00
CA ILE A 162 -7.25 -2.84 0.91
C ILE A 162 -6.89 -1.36 0.99
N HIS A 163 -6.35 -0.94 2.12
CA HIS A 163 -5.88 0.42 2.34
C HIS A 163 -4.35 0.46 2.42
N VAL A 164 -3.75 1.19 1.49
CA VAL A 164 -2.32 1.47 1.47
C VAL A 164 -2.14 2.96 1.73
N LEU A 165 -1.60 3.30 2.90
CA LEU A 165 -1.41 4.68 3.34
C LEU A 165 0.06 4.91 3.70
N ILE A 166 0.81 5.53 2.80
CA ILE A 166 2.26 5.63 2.88
C ILE A 166 2.64 7.11 2.92
N ASN A 167 3.38 7.51 3.95
CA ASN A 167 3.84 8.89 4.13
C ASN A 167 5.15 9.19 3.37
N GLY A 168 5.23 8.71 2.13
CA GLY A 168 6.40 8.77 1.27
C GLY A 168 6.07 8.16 -0.10
N PRO A 169 7.07 7.82 -0.91
CA PRO A 169 6.83 7.22 -2.22
C PRO A 169 6.35 5.77 -2.13
N ILE A 170 5.52 5.40 -3.09
CA ILE A 170 5.05 4.03 -3.29
C ILE A 170 5.68 3.52 -4.59
N ASN A 171 6.44 2.43 -4.51
CA ASN A 171 7.00 1.71 -5.66
C ASN A 171 6.52 0.26 -5.63
N VAL A 172 5.51 -0.01 -6.45
CA VAL A 172 4.80 -1.29 -6.52
C VAL A 172 4.91 -1.76 -7.97
N GLN A 173 5.35 -3.00 -8.14
CA GLN A 173 5.53 -3.57 -9.47
C GLN A 173 5.24 -5.07 -9.54
N ARG A 174 4.46 -5.48 -10.56
CA ARG A 174 4.12 -6.89 -10.84
C ARG A 174 3.40 -7.57 -9.68
N ASN A 175 2.49 -6.87 -9.03
CA ASN A 175 1.65 -7.38 -7.97
C ASN A 175 0.24 -7.68 -8.47
N THR A 176 -0.45 -8.54 -7.75
CA THR A 176 -1.88 -8.75 -7.92
C THR A 176 -2.57 -8.27 -6.65
N VAL A 177 -3.56 -7.41 -6.81
CA VAL A 177 -4.40 -6.87 -5.76
C VAL A 177 -5.82 -7.28 -6.11
N PHE A 178 -6.37 -8.21 -5.35
CA PHE A 178 -7.71 -8.71 -5.55
C PHE A 178 -8.60 -8.33 -4.38
N THR A 179 -9.75 -7.75 -4.69
CA THR A 179 -10.83 -7.61 -3.76
C THR A 179 -12.08 -8.34 -4.24
N GLY A 180 -12.96 -8.69 -3.31
CA GLY A 180 -14.22 -9.30 -3.68
C GLY A 180 -15.17 -9.39 -2.52
N GLY A 181 -16.39 -8.91 -2.70
CA GLY A 181 -17.44 -8.91 -1.69
C GLY A 181 -18.50 -7.86 -2.01
N PRO A 182 -19.55 -7.74 -1.18
CA PRO A 182 -20.47 -6.63 -1.27
C PRO A 182 -19.76 -5.38 -0.70
N ARG A 183 -19.43 -4.42 -1.57
CA ARG A 183 -18.78 -3.13 -1.27
C ARG A 183 -17.29 -3.22 -0.96
N ASP A 184 -16.49 -3.64 -1.93
CA ASP A 184 -15.04 -3.70 -1.80
C ASP A 184 -14.34 -2.42 -2.24
N LEU A 185 -13.14 -2.22 -1.70
CA LEU A 185 -12.38 -0.99 -1.85
C LEU A 185 -10.88 -1.27 -1.97
N ILE A 186 -10.29 -0.66 -2.98
CA ILE A 186 -8.85 -0.49 -3.13
C ILE A 186 -8.56 1.00 -2.96
N ASP A 187 -7.80 1.37 -1.93
CA ASP A 187 -7.45 2.76 -1.62
C ASP A 187 -5.95 2.88 -1.40
N VAL A 188 -5.25 3.44 -2.38
CA VAL A 188 -3.79 3.61 -2.39
C VAL A 188 -3.46 5.10 -2.31
N ARG A 189 -2.67 5.49 -1.31
CA ARG A 189 -2.32 6.89 -1.05
C ARG A 189 -0.84 7.07 -0.71
N ALA A 190 -0.12 7.77 -1.58
CA ALA A 190 1.21 8.32 -1.32
C ALA A 190 1.06 9.78 -0.85
N LEU A 191 1.24 10.03 0.45
CA LEU A 191 0.98 11.36 1.03
C LEU A 191 2.08 12.38 0.73
N LEU A 192 3.33 11.92 0.60
CA LEU A 192 4.54 12.71 0.40
C LEU A 192 5.46 12.04 -0.63
N GLY A 193 4.96 11.77 -1.83
CA GLY A 193 5.75 11.20 -2.91
C GLY A 193 4.92 10.74 -4.10
N ASP A 194 5.60 10.04 -5.00
CA ASP A 194 5.00 9.42 -6.18
C ASP A 194 4.32 8.10 -5.83
N ALA A 195 3.32 7.71 -6.61
CA ALA A 195 2.80 6.34 -6.67
C ALA A 195 3.16 5.71 -8.00
N LEU A 196 4.26 4.96 -8.02
CA LEU A 196 4.72 4.17 -9.15
C LEU A 196 4.15 2.76 -9.01
N LEU A 197 3.11 2.47 -9.77
CA LEU A 197 2.30 1.25 -9.70
C LEU A 197 2.33 0.56 -11.06
N CYS A 198 3.53 0.23 -11.58
CA CYS A 198 3.66 -0.32 -12.92
C CYS A 198 3.33 -1.79 -12.96
N CYS A 199 2.66 -2.16 -14.05
CA CYS A 199 2.51 -3.53 -14.45
C CYS A 199 1.90 -4.41 -13.33
N ASP A 200 1.02 -3.78 -12.55
CA ASP A 200 0.23 -4.38 -11.49
C ASP A 200 -1.18 -4.70 -12.01
N THR A 201 -1.86 -5.62 -11.34
CA THR A 201 -3.27 -5.92 -11.60
C THR A 201 -4.07 -5.63 -10.34
N PHE A 202 -4.99 -4.68 -10.44
CA PHE A 202 -5.99 -4.36 -9.43
C PHE A 202 -7.33 -4.87 -9.95
N GLN A 203 -7.92 -5.84 -9.25
CA GLN A 203 -9.19 -6.43 -9.63
C GLN A 203 -10.15 -6.39 -8.44
N GLY A 204 -11.32 -5.81 -8.66
CA GLY A 204 -12.41 -5.82 -7.71
C GLY A 204 -13.49 -6.86 -8.03
N GLY A 205 -14.35 -7.10 -7.06
CA GLY A 205 -15.59 -7.85 -7.23
C GLY A 205 -16.75 -6.98 -7.69
N ASN A 206 -17.97 -7.48 -7.56
CA ASN A 206 -19.19 -6.92 -8.16
C ASN A 206 -19.62 -5.51 -7.68
N GLU A 207 -19.07 -5.02 -6.56
CA GLU A 207 -19.40 -3.72 -5.96
C GLU A 207 -18.11 -3.04 -5.50
N SER A 208 -17.18 -2.83 -6.44
CA SER A 208 -15.81 -2.44 -6.13
C SER A 208 -15.46 -1.04 -6.59
N ASN A 209 -14.65 -0.36 -5.78
CA ASN A 209 -14.12 0.97 -6.09
C ASN A 209 -12.59 0.97 -5.94
N ALA A 210 -11.90 1.71 -6.81
CA ALA A 210 -10.46 1.93 -6.75
C ALA A 210 -10.14 3.43 -6.68
N PHE A 211 -9.42 3.84 -5.63
CA PHE A 211 -8.90 5.19 -5.47
C PHE A 211 -7.38 5.14 -5.37
N ILE A 212 -6.69 5.79 -6.29
CA ILE A 212 -5.23 5.84 -6.35
C ILE A 212 -4.82 7.30 -6.34
N ARG A 213 -4.10 7.70 -5.29
CA ARG A 213 -3.74 9.11 -5.09
C ARG A 213 -2.29 9.29 -4.68
N ALA A 214 -1.65 10.32 -5.23
CA ALA A 214 -0.29 10.69 -4.86
C ALA A 214 -0.12 12.21 -4.78
N SER A 215 0.70 12.68 -3.84
CA SER A 215 1.10 14.09 -3.83
C SER A 215 2.01 14.44 -5.01
N GLY A 216 2.78 13.47 -5.52
CA GLY A 216 3.60 13.57 -6.72
C GLY A 216 2.91 12.94 -7.92
N VAL A 217 3.70 12.23 -8.74
CA VAL A 217 3.26 11.52 -9.94
C VAL A 217 2.43 10.29 -9.58
N VAL A 218 1.42 9.97 -10.38
CA VAL A 218 0.84 8.63 -10.44
C VAL A 218 1.24 7.97 -11.74
N ASP A 219 1.86 6.80 -11.67
CA ASP A 219 2.29 6.03 -12.84
C ASP A 219 1.68 4.63 -12.80
N LEU A 220 0.73 4.39 -13.69
CA LEU A 220 0.02 3.13 -13.88
C LEU A 220 0.40 2.46 -15.21
N ARG A 221 1.55 2.81 -15.81
CA ARG A 221 1.93 2.23 -17.09
C ARG A 221 1.92 0.71 -17.05
N PHE A 222 1.34 0.11 -18.09
CA PHE A 222 1.16 -1.35 -18.22
C PHE A 222 0.32 -2.02 -17.13
N SER A 223 -0.34 -1.25 -16.26
CA SER A 223 -1.20 -1.79 -15.19
C SER A 223 -2.63 -1.95 -15.63
N SER A 224 -3.35 -2.84 -14.97
CA SER A 224 -4.79 -3.02 -15.16
C SER A 224 -5.52 -2.70 -13.87
N VAL A 225 -6.55 -1.85 -13.93
CA VAL A 225 -7.48 -1.56 -12.85
C VAL A 225 -8.88 -1.93 -13.35
N MET A 226 -9.42 -3.02 -12.83
CA MET A 226 -10.70 -3.59 -13.22
C MET A 226 -11.60 -3.67 -11.99
N VAL A 227 -12.56 -2.76 -11.89
CA VAL A 227 -13.52 -2.73 -10.78
C VAL A 227 -14.94 -2.69 -11.34
N SER A 228 -15.95 -2.53 -10.49
CA SER A 228 -17.35 -2.55 -10.89
C SER A 228 -18.04 -1.20 -10.77
N GLU A 229 -17.45 -0.22 -10.09
CA GLU A 229 -18.02 1.12 -9.91
C GLU A 229 -16.95 2.18 -10.22
N ASN A 230 -16.44 2.89 -9.21
CA ASN A 230 -15.61 4.06 -9.47
C ASN A 230 -14.13 3.72 -9.57
N ILE A 231 -13.45 4.30 -10.56
CA ILE A 231 -12.00 4.40 -10.63
C ILE A 231 -11.63 5.88 -10.52
N SER A 232 -10.84 6.25 -9.53
CA SER A 232 -10.31 7.62 -9.42
C SER A 232 -8.80 7.60 -9.25
N VAL A 233 -8.11 8.30 -10.16
CA VAL A 233 -6.66 8.43 -10.22
C VAL A 233 -6.31 9.91 -10.10
N ASP A 234 -5.77 10.32 -8.96
CA ASP A 234 -5.45 11.72 -8.69
C ASP A 234 -3.95 11.88 -8.35
N SER A 235 -3.20 12.57 -9.22
CA SER A 235 -1.82 12.99 -8.92
C SER A 235 -1.78 14.45 -8.45
N GLY A 236 -0.68 14.88 -7.82
CA GLY A 236 -0.50 16.26 -7.38
C GLY A 236 -1.40 16.71 -6.22
N ILE A 237 -1.97 15.80 -5.41
CA ILE A 237 -3.06 16.11 -4.46
C ILE A 237 -2.66 16.94 -3.21
N ASN A 238 -1.43 17.46 -3.08
CA ASN A 238 -0.99 18.27 -1.92
C ASN A 238 0.10 19.33 -2.23
N ILE A 239 0.07 20.44 -1.47
CA ILE A 239 1.01 21.59 -1.23
C ILE A 239 1.78 22.23 -2.40
N THR A 240 2.22 21.49 -3.41
CA THR A 240 2.95 22.05 -4.57
C THR A 240 2.30 21.72 -5.91
N GLY A 241 1.27 20.88 -5.93
CA GLY A 241 0.31 20.78 -7.03
C GLY A 241 0.84 20.31 -8.38
N VAL A 242 2.09 19.84 -8.50
CA VAL A 242 2.63 19.35 -9.77
C VAL A 242 2.89 17.85 -9.66
N GLY A 243 2.17 17.08 -10.46
CA GLY A 243 2.34 15.64 -10.60
C GLY A 243 1.60 15.19 -11.84
N ASP A 244 2.31 14.50 -12.74
CA ASP A 244 1.72 13.91 -13.94
C ASP A 244 0.95 12.64 -13.57
N THR A 245 -0.03 12.31 -14.40
CA THR A 245 -0.69 10.99 -14.37
C THR A 245 -0.33 10.23 -15.64
N ASN A 246 0.40 9.13 -15.50
CA ASN A 246 0.85 8.29 -16.59
C ASN A 246 0.03 7.00 -16.67
N LEU A 247 -0.76 6.86 -17.74
CA LEU A 247 -1.61 5.72 -18.04
C LEU A 247 -1.15 4.96 -19.29
N GLY A 248 0.10 5.14 -19.71
CA GLY A 248 0.61 4.55 -20.95
C GLY A 248 0.45 3.02 -20.97
N ASP A 249 -0.25 2.50 -21.97
CA ASP A 249 -0.59 1.07 -22.09
C ASP A 249 -1.32 0.48 -20.85
N ALA A 250 -1.98 1.32 -20.05
CA ALA A 250 -2.78 0.91 -18.90
C ALA A 250 -4.21 0.56 -19.33
N THR A 251 -4.88 -0.29 -18.56
CA THR A 251 -6.32 -0.55 -18.69
C THR A 251 -7.04 -0.06 -17.45
N LEU A 252 -8.01 0.86 -17.61
CA LEU A 252 -8.98 1.20 -16.58
C LEU A 252 -10.35 0.73 -17.07
N ASN A 253 -11.01 -0.14 -16.31
CA ASN A 253 -12.28 -0.75 -16.71
C ASN A 253 -13.22 -0.83 -15.50
N ASN A 254 -14.41 -0.24 -15.62
CA ASN A 254 -15.50 -0.42 -14.64
C ASN A 254 -16.78 -1.05 -15.23
N GLU A 255 -16.75 -1.58 -16.46
CA GLU A 255 -17.90 -2.15 -17.18
C GLU A 255 -18.48 -3.42 -16.54
N ALA A 256 -17.78 -4.02 -15.60
CA ALA A 256 -18.12 -5.32 -15.04
C ALA A 256 -19.23 -5.27 -13.96
N GLY A 257 -19.93 -4.15 -13.78
CA GLY A 257 -20.84 -4.05 -12.64
C GLY A 257 -21.92 -2.98 -12.70
N LYS A 258 -21.77 -1.98 -11.83
CA LYS A 258 -22.77 -0.99 -11.46
C LYS A 258 -22.33 0.39 -11.92
N PHE A 259 -23.24 1.34 -11.76
CA PHE A 259 -23.05 2.73 -12.13
C PHE A 259 -21.79 3.28 -11.46
N GLY A 260 -20.85 3.73 -12.28
CA GLY A 260 -19.55 4.24 -11.86
C GLY A 260 -19.03 5.29 -12.82
N GLU A 261 -17.90 5.88 -12.47
CA GLU A 261 -17.19 6.81 -13.33
C GLU A 261 -15.68 6.52 -13.25
N ILE A 262 -15.00 6.69 -14.38
CA ILE A 262 -13.53 6.76 -14.42
C ILE A 262 -13.10 8.23 -14.41
N VAL A 263 -12.50 8.65 -13.30
CA VAL A 263 -12.00 10.02 -13.13
C VAL A 263 -10.48 10.03 -13.04
N VAL A 264 -9.83 10.75 -13.96
CA VAL A 264 -8.38 10.92 -13.97
C VAL A 264 -8.05 12.40 -13.83
N ARG A 265 -7.24 12.74 -12.83
CA ARG A 265 -6.80 14.11 -12.57
C ARG A 265 -5.28 14.18 -12.47
N ALA A 266 -4.73 15.27 -12.99
CA ALA A 266 -3.36 15.68 -12.77
C ALA A 266 -3.30 16.93 -11.89
N GLY A 267 -2.14 17.17 -11.28
CA GLY A 267 -1.91 18.36 -10.48
C GLY A 267 -2.14 19.67 -11.27
N ALA A 268 -2.41 20.78 -10.57
CA ALA A 268 -2.55 22.08 -11.21
C ALA A 268 -1.25 22.57 -11.88
N GLY A 269 -1.36 23.35 -12.95
CA GLY A 269 -0.22 23.96 -13.63
C GLY A 269 0.18 23.25 -14.93
N ARG A 270 1.45 22.84 -15.06
CA ARG A 270 2.01 22.19 -16.27
C ARG A 270 1.92 20.66 -16.26
N ALA A 271 1.21 20.07 -15.29
CA ALA A 271 1.10 18.64 -15.21
C ALA A 271 0.25 18.07 -16.35
N GLN A 272 0.54 16.84 -16.74
CA GLN A 272 -0.05 16.17 -17.90
C GLN A 272 -0.73 14.87 -17.52
N ILE A 273 -1.73 14.50 -18.30
CA ILE A 273 -2.31 13.16 -18.30
C ILE A 273 -1.86 12.46 -19.58
N ASN A 274 -0.99 11.46 -19.44
CA ASN A 274 -0.39 10.71 -20.54
C ASN A 274 -1.14 9.39 -20.75
N ILE A 275 -1.98 9.31 -21.80
CA ILE A 275 -2.85 8.15 -22.08
C ILE A 275 -2.42 7.32 -23.30
N GLN A 276 -1.18 7.44 -23.76
CA GLN A 276 -0.73 6.74 -24.98
C GLN A 276 -0.89 5.21 -24.83
N GLY A 277 -1.71 4.59 -25.67
CA GLY A 277 -1.97 3.14 -25.62
C GLY A 277 -2.91 2.69 -24.49
N ALA A 278 -3.43 3.63 -23.68
CA ALA A 278 -4.38 3.31 -22.63
C ALA A 278 -5.71 2.79 -23.20
N THR A 279 -6.35 1.90 -22.45
CA THR A 279 -7.72 1.42 -22.68
C THR A 279 -8.59 1.90 -21.51
N LEU A 280 -9.60 2.73 -21.78
CA LEU A 280 -10.55 3.23 -20.78
C LEU A 280 -11.96 2.76 -21.14
N LEU A 281 -12.56 1.95 -20.28
CA LEU A 281 -13.87 1.34 -20.49
C LEU A 281 -14.78 1.77 -19.33
N ASP A 282 -15.70 2.69 -19.59
CA ASP A 282 -16.48 3.38 -18.56
C ASP A 282 -17.98 3.12 -18.71
N ASP A 283 -18.60 2.47 -17.73
CA ASP A 283 -20.04 2.23 -17.67
C ASP A 283 -20.78 3.43 -17.07
N ASP A 284 -20.91 4.48 -17.89
CA ASP A 284 -21.68 5.69 -17.58
C ASP A 284 -23.19 5.53 -17.89
N LEU A 285 -23.62 4.31 -18.27
CA LEU A 285 -24.98 3.91 -18.63
C LEU A 285 -25.63 4.57 -19.83
N ARG A 286 -24.86 5.30 -20.63
CA ARG A 286 -25.42 5.83 -21.89
C ARG A 286 -25.61 4.70 -22.90
N SER A 287 -24.69 3.72 -22.92
CA SER A 287 -24.84 2.44 -23.62
C SER A 287 -23.98 1.33 -23.01
N PRO A 288 -24.36 0.04 -23.16
CA PRO A 288 -23.52 -1.08 -22.74
C PRO A 288 -22.25 -1.18 -23.60
N GLY A 289 -21.08 -1.20 -22.96
CA GLY A 289 -19.79 -1.33 -23.66
C GLY A 289 -19.24 0.00 -24.19
N ASP A 290 -19.65 1.12 -23.61
CA ASP A 290 -19.18 2.44 -24.00
C ASP A 290 -17.74 2.68 -23.54
N VAL A 291 -16.92 3.10 -24.49
CA VAL A 291 -15.57 3.58 -24.22
C VAL A 291 -15.70 4.99 -23.67
N SER A 292 -14.96 5.32 -22.60
CA SER A 292 -14.94 6.69 -22.07
C SER A 292 -14.67 7.70 -23.19
N GLU A 293 -15.44 8.78 -23.24
CA GLU A 293 -15.22 9.85 -24.22
C GLU A 293 -13.89 10.54 -23.93
N LEU A 294 -12.85 10.19 -24.68
CA LEU A 294 -11.54 10.82 -24.60
C LEU A 294 -11.44 11.91 -25.66
N ASN A 295 -11.52 13.17 -25.23
CA ASN A 295 -11.51 14.35 -26.11
C ASN A 295 -12.62 14.35 -27.17
N GLY A 296 -13.84 13.96 -26.81
CA GLY A 296 -14.96 13.99 -27.75
C GLY A 296 -15.09 12.74 -28.64
N ARG A 297 -14.40 11.63 -28.32
CA ARG A 297 -14.34 10.43 -29.17
C ARG A 297 -14.36 9.13 -28.36
N GLU A 298 -15.18 8.19 -28.84
CA GLU A 298 -15.45 6.88 -28.24
C GLU A 298 -14.65 5.72 -28.92
N GLN A 299 -13.67 5.99 -29.79
CA GLN A 299 -13.01 4.95 -30.61
C GLN A 299 -11.67 4.42 -30.03
N LEU A 300 -11.55 3.08 -29.94
CA LEU A 300 -10.31 2.36 -29.59
C LEU A 300 -9.61 1.73 -30.82
N PRO A 301 -8.27 1.62 -30.82
CA PRO A 301 -7.32 2.26 -29.92
C PRO A 301 -7.17 3.76 -30.23
N HIS A 302 -6.93 4.59 -29.21
CA HIS A 302 -6.64 6.01 -29.40
C HIS A 302 -5.24 6.20 -30.02
N GLN A 303 -5.10 6.02 -31.33
CA GLN A 303 -3.86 6.20 -32.08
C GLN A 303 -3.80 7.57 -32.76
N GLY A 304 -2.61 8.19 -32.77
CA GLY A 304 -2.34 9.41 -33.56
C GLY A 304 -2.35 10.75 -32.81
N PHE A 305 -2.31 10.76 -31.48
CA PHE A 305 -2.23 11.99 -30.68
C PHE A 305 -0.83 12.21 -30.08
N ASN A 306 -0.29 13.43 -30.23
CA ASN A 306 0.59 13.98 -29.19
C ASN A 306 -0.32 14.39 -28.03
N ASN A 307 -0.62 13.45 -27.13
CA ASN A 307 -1.48 13.71 -25.95
C ASN A 307 -0.74 14.59 -24.94
N THR A 308 -0.69 15.89 -25.25
CA THR A 308 -0.36 16.93 -24.28
C THR A 308 -1.69 17.47 -23.79
N VAL A 309 -2.17 17.02 -22.64
CA VAL A 309 -3.24 17.75 -21.93
C VAL A 309 -2.56 18.94 -21.26
N GLY A 310 -2.85 20.14 -21.72
CA GLY A 310 -2.47 21.42 -21.11
C GLY A 310 -2.87 22.55 -22.05
N THR A 311 -3.70 23.52 -21.67
CA THR A 311 -3.92 24.14 -20.35
C THR A 311 -5.39 24.15 -19.94
N PRO A 312 -5.73 24.24 -18.63
CA PRO A 312 -7.08 24.57 -18.22
C PRO A 312 -7.43 25.96 -18.77
N ASP A 313 -8.59 26.09 -19.43
CA ASP A 313 -9.19 27.41 -19.65
C ASP A 313 -9.44 28.01 -18.26
N THR A 314 -8.69 29.05 -17.94
CA THR A 314 -9.09 29.99 -16.89
C THR A 314 -10.14 30.89 -17.52
N ASP A 315 -11.42 30.56 -17.35
CA ASP A 315 -12.49 31.49 -17.67
C ASP A 315 -12.40 32.70 -16.74
N SER A 316 -11.95 33.81 -17.33
CA SER A 316 -12.25 35.18 -16.92
C SER A 316 -13.47 35.68 -17.66
#